data_AF-A0A536T8G7-F1
#
_entry.id   AF-A0A536T8G7-F1
#
_cell.length_a   1.000
_cell.length_b   1.000
_cell.length_c   1.000
_cell.angle_alpha   90.00
_cell.angle_beta   90.00
_cell.angle_gamma   90.00
#
_symmetry.space_group_name_H-M   'P 1'
#
loop_
_entity.id
_entity.type
_entity.pdbx_description
1 polymer ?
#
loop_
_entity_poly.entity_id
_entity_poly.type
_entity_poly.pdbx_seq_one_letter_code
_entity_poly.pdbx_strand_id
1 'polypeptide(L)'
;MYEPLLMSKKSFDKLDKKQQDVLIQAGKKAQKYYEDKAESVDEATIKAYKDHGVEVKTLTDAQYNQWIEIAKKSSYAEFAKDVPDGKKLIDEALSVK
;
A
#
# COMPACT_ATOMS: atom_id res chain seq x y z
N MET A 1 -1.58 -1.56 -4.02
CA MET A 1 -0.42 -2.14 -3.31
C MET A 1 0.46 -0.99 -2.85
N TYR A 2 0.70 -0.84 -1.54
CA TYR A 2 1.43 0.31 -0.96
C TYR A 2 2.82 -0.09 -0.47
N GLU A 3 3.61 -0.70 -1.36
CA GLU A 3 4.98 -1.15 -1.08
C GLU A 3 5.95 -0.45 -2.04
N PRO A 4 6.42 0.77 -1.71
CA PRO A 4 7.18 1.58 -2.65
C PRO A 4 8.60 1.03 -2.86
N LEU A 5 9.09 1.11 -4.10
CA LEU A 5 10.52 1.00 -4.37
C LEU A 5 11.21 2.31 -3.98
N LEU A 6 12.16 2.23 -3.06
CA LEU A 6 12.90 3.39 -2.55
C LEU A 6 14.33 3.41 -3.07
N MET A 7 14.88 4.63 -3.21
CA MET A 7 16.29 4.88 -3.50
C MET A 7 16.90 5.78 -2.43
N SER A 8 18.17 5.54 -2.10
CA SER A 8 18.94 6.44 -1.24
C SER A 8 18.95 7.86 -1.81
N LYS A 9 18.42 8.83 -1.05
CA LYS A 9 18.43 10.25 -1.43
C LYS A 9 19.83 10.78 -1.73
N LYS A 10 20.82 10.44 -0.90
CA LYS A 10 22.23 10.83 -1.10
C LYS A 10 22.79 10.34 -2.44
N SER A 11 22.36 9.17 -2.90
CA SER A 11 22.81 8.62 -4.18
C SER A 11 22.09 9.29 -5.34
N PHE A 12 20.78 9.52 -5.22
CA PHE A 12 19.97 10.21 -6.22
C PHE A 12 20.43 11.66 -6.44
N ASP A 13 20.76 12.38 -5.36
CA ASP A 13 21.18 13.79 -5.42
C ASP A 13 22.56 13.97 -6.09
N LYS A 14 23.37 12.92 -6.22
CA LYS A 14 24.66 12.95 -6.94
C LYS A 14 24.52 12.78 -8.46
N LEU A 15 23.36 12.36 -8.92
CA LEU A 15 23.09 12.16 -10.34
C LEU A 15 22.80 13.50 -11.02
N ASP A 16 23.06 13.58 -12.31
CA ASP A 16 22.61 14.72 -13.10
C ASP A 16 21.08 14.70 -13.28
N LYS A 17 20.52 15.83 -13.74
CA LYS A 17 19.07 15.98 -13.89
C LYS A 17 18.47 14.97 -14.87
N LYS A 18 19.19 14.62 -15.94
CA LYS A 18 18.71 13.67 -16.95
C LYS A 18 18.62 12.26 -16.37
N GLN A 19 19.61 11.86 -15.59
CA GLN A 19 19.63 10.58 -14.89
C GLN A 19 18.52 10.48 -13.84
N GLN A 20 18.33 11.54 -13.05
CA GLN A 20 17.23 11.64 -12.08
C GLN A 20 15.87 11.47 -12.77
N ASP A 21 15.64 12.20 -13.86
CA ASP A 21 14.39 12.15 -14.59
C ASP A 21 14.12 10.76 -15.17
N VAL A 22 15.15 10.11 -15.75
CA VAL A 22 15.03 8.73 -16.25
C VAL A 22 14.67 7.75 -15.14
N LEU A 23 15.27 7.86 -13.95
CA LEU A 23 14.95 6.99 -12.82
C LEU A 23 13.52 7.18 -12.33
N ILE A 24 13.03 8.42 -12.25
CA ILE A 24 11.64 8.69 -11.87
C ILE A 24 10.67 8.11 -12.92
N GLN A 25 10.97 8.25 -14.22
CA GLN A 25 10.13 7.66 -15.26
C GLN A 25 10.15 6.13 -15.23
N ALA A 26 11.31 5.53 -14.99
CA ALA A 26 11.42 4.08 -14.81
C ALA A 26 10.63 3.60 -13.59
N GLY A 27 10.72 4.32 -12.47
CA GLY A 27 9.94 4.04 -11.25
C GLY A 27 8.44 4.07 -11.50
N LYS A 28 7.92 5.08 -12.22
CA LYS A 28 6.50 5.15 -12.60
C LYS A 28 6.06 3.98 -13.49
N LYS A 29 6.90 3.58 -14.45
CA LYS A 29 6.61 2.40 -15.29
C LYS A 29 6.57 1.11 -14.47
N ALA A 30 7.50 0.95 -13.54
CA ALA A 30 7.52 -0.18 -12.63
C ALA A 30 6.29 -0.19 -11.71
N GLN A 31 5.94 0.95 -11.10
CA GLN A 31 4.74 1.10 -10.28
C GLN A 31 3.47 0.67 -11.05
N LYS A 32 3.26 1.20 -12.26
CA LYS A 32 2.12 0.82 -13.09
C LYS A 32 2.09 -0.69 -13.37
N TYR A 33 3.25 -1.27 -13.71
CA TYR A 33 3.34 -2.72 -13.93
C TYR A 33 2.93 -3.52 -12.69
N TYR A 34 3.38 -3.12 -11.49
CA TYR A 34 3.00 -3.79 -10.24
C TYR A 34 1.52 -3.62 -9.90
N GLU A 35 0.97 -2.42 -10.07
CA GLU A 35 -0.46 -2.13 -9.85
C GLU A 35 -1.33 -3.00 -10.77
N ASP A 36 -0.98 -3.09 -12.05
CA ASP A 36 -1.69 -3.93 -13.04
C ASP A 36 -1.57 -5.44 -12.73
N LYS A 37 -0.67 -5.86 -11.83
CA LYS A 37 -0.48 -7.27 -11.43
C LYS A 37 -1.11 -7.63 -10.09
N ALA A 38 -1.45 -6.65 -9.25
CA ALA A 38 -1.90 -6.90 -7.88
C ALA A 38 -3.09 -7.87 -7.83
N GLU A 39 -4.12 -7.64 -8.63
CA GLU A 39 -5.30 -8.50 -8.69
C GLU A 39 -4.96 -9.94 -9.09
N SER A 40 -4.10 -10.13 -10.09
CA SER A 40 -3.68 -11.48 -10.52
C SER A 40 -2.91 -12.25 -9.44
N VAL A 41 -2.20 -11.54 -8.55
CA VAL A 41 -1.50 -12.15 -7.42
C VAL A 41 -2.51 -12.60 -6.35
N ASP A 42 -3.54 -11.80 -6.09
CA ASP A 42 -4.62 -12.16 -5.17
C ASP A 42 -5.39 -13.39 -5.68
N GLU A 43 -5.74 -13.43 -6.97
CA GLU A 43 -6.40 -14.57 -7.61
C GLU A 43 -5.55 -15.84 -7.53
N ALA A 44 -4.25 -15.74 -7.86
CA ALA A 44 -3.33 -16.86 -7.78
C ALA A 44 -3.20 -17.40 -6.35
N THR A 45 -3.19 -16.51 -5.37
CA THR A 45 -3.17 -16.88 -3.94
C THR A 45 -4.44 -17.61 -3.56
N ILE A 46 -5.62 -17.06 -3.85
CA ILE A 46 -6.91 -17.70 -3.57
C ILE A 46 -6.97 -19.09 -4.21
N LYS A 47 -6.53 -19.21 -5.47
CA LYS A 47 -6.50 -20.49 -6.18
C LYS A 47 -5.60 -21.49 -5.47
N ALA A 48 -4.38 -21.10 -5.10
CA ALA A 48 -3.45 -21.98 -4.41
C ALA A 48 -4.02 -22.54 -3.11
N TYR A 49 -4.70 -21.72 -2.31
CA TYR A 49 -5.35 -22.18 -1.08
C TYR A 49 -6.51 -23.14 -1.36
N LYS A 50 -7.37 -22.83 -2.33
CA LYS A 50 -8.51 -23.69 -2.71
C LYS A 50 -8.05 -25.04 -3.27
N ASP A 51 -7.00 -25.05 -4.10
CA ASP A 51 -6.42 -26.28 -4.67
C ASP A 51 -5.91 -27.23 -3.58
N HIS A 52 -5.56 -26.70 -2.40
CA HIS A 52 -5.12 -27.48 -1.22
C HIS A 52 -6.25 -27.71 -0.20
N GLY A 53 -7.51 -27.54 -0.61
CA GLY A 53 -8.68 -27.83 0.22
C GLY A 53 -8.95 -26.82 1.33
N VAL A 54 -8.32 -25.64 1.31
CA VAL A 54 -8.57 -24.60 2.31
C VAL A 54 -9.84 -23.82 1.98
N GLU A 55 -10.72 -23.65 2.97
CA GLU A 55 -11.87 -22.75 2.87
C GLU A 55 -11.38 -21.29 2.89
N VAL A 56 -11.53 -20.59 1.77
CA VAL A 56 -11.20 -19.16 1.66
C VAL A 56 -12.44 -18.33 1.92
N LYS A 57 -12.40 -17.48 2.95
CA LYS A 57 -13.46 -16.51 3.29
C LYS A 57 -13.01 -15.10 2.94
N THR A 58 -13.90 -14.32 2.32
CA THR A 58 -13.71 -12.89 2.06
C THR A 58 -14.44 -12.06 3.11
N LEU A 59 -13.99 -10.83 3.33
CA LEU A 59 -14.71 -9.88 4.17
C LEU A 59 -15.88 -9.28 3.39
N THR A 60 -17.04 -9.20 4.04
CA THR A 60 -18.11 -8.28 3.60
C THR A 60 -17.75 -6.85 3.97
N ASP A 61 -18.34 -5.85 3.31
CA ASP A 61 -18.15 -4.43 3.65
C ASP A 61 -18.46 -4.13 5.12
N ALA A 62 -19.47 -4.80 5.69
CA ALA A 62 -19.81 -4.66 7.09
C ALA A 62 -18.69 -5.17 8.02
N GLN A 63 -18.10 -6.33 7.70
CA GLN A 63 -16.97 -6.88 8.46
C GLN A 63 -15.70 -6.04 8.28
N TYR A 64 -15.46 -5.52 7.08
CA TYR A 64 -14.37 -4.58 6.84
C TYR A 64 -14.54 -3.31 7.69
N ASN A 65 -15.73 -2.72 7.72
CA ASN A 65 -16.01 -1.54 8.53
C ASN A 65 -15.86 -1.81 10.03
N GLN A 66 -16.19 -3.01 10.52
CA GLN A 66 -15.91 -3.39 11.91
C GLN A 66 -14.41 -3.35 12.23
N TRP A 67 -13.55 -3.81 11.32
CA TRP A 67 -12.09 -3.68 11.47
C TRP A 67 -11.63 -2.22 11.48
N ILE A 68 -12.20 -1.38 10.62
CA ILE A 68 -11.90 0.07 10.61
C ILE A 68 -12.29 0.73 11.94
N GLU A 69 -13.45 0.38 12.52
CA GLU A 69 -13.86 0.91 13.82
C GLU A 69 -12.95 0.47 14.97
N ILE A 70 -12.39 -0.74 14.90
CA ILE A 70 -11.37 -1.21 15.85
C ILE A 70 -10.08 -0.41 15.66
N ALA A 71 -9.63 -0.21 14.43
CA ALA A 71 -8.40 0.54 14.11
C ALA A 71 -8.48 2.00 14.59
N LYS A 72 -9.62 2.67 14.37
CA LYS A 72 -9.88 4.04 14.87
C LYS A 72 -9.67 4.19 16.37
N LYS A 73 -10.02 3.16 17.15
CA LYS A 73 -9.90 3.16 18.62
C LYS A 73 -8.55 2.64 19.12
N SER A 74 -7.74 2.05 18.24
CA SER A 74 -6.45 1.45 18.58
C SER A 74 -5.33 2.06 17.75
N SER A 75 -4.90 1.39 16.67
CA SER A 75 -3.72 1.76 15.88
C SER A 75 -3.76 3.19 15.33
N TYR A 76 -4.93 3.68 14.92
CA TYR A 76 -5.05 5.06 14.41
C TYR A 76 -4.93 6.10 15.53
N ALA A 77 -5.48 5.81 16.72
CA ALA A 77 -5.35 6.68 17.87
C ALA A 77 -3.90 6.75 18.36
N GLU A 78 -3.20 5.61 18.39
CA GLU A 78 -1.79 5.52 18.72
C GLU A 78 -0.92 6.27 17.70
N PHE A 79 -1.13 6.01 16.40
CA PHE A 79 -0.40 6.69 15.34
C PHE A 79 -0.61 8.21 15.35
N ALA A 80 -1.84 8.67 15.56
CA ALA A 80 -2.15 10.10 15.65
C ALA A 80 -1.49 10.79 16.85
N LYS A 81 -1.24 10.04 17.94
CA LYS A 81 -0.56 10.53 19.14
C LYS A 81 0.96 10.57 18.94
N ASP A 82 1.53 9.54 18.34
CA ASP A 82 2.97 9.33 18.34
C ASP A 82 3.68 9.91 17.11
N VAL A 83 2.95 10.12 16.01
CA VAL A 83 3.49 10.64 14.76
C VAL A 83 3.10 12.11 14.58
N PRO A 84 4.08 13.02 14.37
CA PRO A 84 3.77 14.39 13.96
C PRO A 84 2.88 14.41 12.72
N ASP A 85 1.81 15.20 12.76
CA ASP A 85 0.74 15.22 11.73
C ASP A 85 0.03 13.89 11.51
N GLY A 86 0.17 12.90 12.41
CA GLY A 86 -0.37 11.55 12.25
C GLY A 86 -1.88 11.54 12.03
N LYS A 87 -2.63 12.38 12.74
CA LYS A 87 -4.07 12.54 12.51
C LYS A 87 -4.38 13.01 11.09
N LYS A 88 -3.65 14.01 10.59
CA LYS A 88 -3.84 14.56 9.24
C LYS A 88 -3.56 13.49 8.19
N LEU A 89 -2.47 12.74 8.35
CA LEU A 89 -2.11 11.64 7.44
C LEU A 89 -3.18 10.55 7.39
N ILE A 90 -3.77 10.19 8.54
CA ILE A 90 -4.90 9.24 8.58
C ILE A 90 -6.11 9.82 7.87
N ASP A 91 -6.48 11.07 8.14
CA ASP A 91 -7.64 11.71 7.52
C ASP A 91 -7.49 11.79 5.99
N GLU A 92 -6.28 12.10 5.50
CA GLU A 92 -5.94 12.09 4.06
C GLU A 92 -6.03 10.68 3.47
N ALA A 93 -5.46 9.67 4.13
CA ALA A 93 -5.50 8.29 3.65
C ALA A 93 -6.92 7.73 3.55
N LEU A 94 -7.80 8.06 4.52
CA LEU A 94 -9.19 7.62 4.53
C LEU A 94 -10.08 8.38 3.53
N SER A 95 -9.60 9.48 2.96
CA SER A 95 -10.34 10.27 1.96
C SER A 95 -10.19 9.75 0.53
N VAL A 96 -9.19 8.89 0.28
CA VAL A 96 -8.96 8.25 -1.02
C VAL A 96 -10.02 7.16 -1.24
N LYS A 97 -10.65 7.18 -2.42
CA LYS A 97 -11.68 6.22 -2.84
C LYS A 97 -11.13 5.23 -3.85
#